data_AF-A0A968MZS0-F1
#
_entry.id   AF-A0A968MZS0-F1
#
_cell.length_a   1.000
_cell.length_b   1.000
_cell.length_c   1.000
_cell.angle_alpha   90.00
_cell.angle_beta   90.00
_cell.angle_gamma   90.00
#
_symmetry.space_group_name_H-M   'P 1'
#
loop_
_entity.id
_entity.type
_entity.pdbx_description
1 polymer ?
#
loop_
_entity_poly.entity_id
_entity_poly.type
_entity_poly.pdbx_seq_one_letter_code
_entity_poly.pdbx_strand_id
1 'polypeptide(L)'
;MQTEFEFTLPKGYLDANENLHRTGVMRLARAMDEIVPMNDPRVKMNPAYATVVILARVIVKLGALEEVTPAVIEGMFAGDLDYLQKFYRQINGLEEEQA
;
A
#
# COMPACT_ATOMS: atom_id res chain seq x y z
N MET A 1 -3.67 6.65 -21.01
CA MET A 1 -4.03 6.90 -19.61
C MET A 1 -2.98 6.21 -18.75
N GLN A 2 -2.31 6.95 -17.87
CA GLN A 2 -1.31 6.36 -16.96
C GLN A 2 -2.05 5.68 -15.80
N THR A 3 -1.72 4.43 -15.52
CA THR A 3 -2.37 3.62 -14.47
C THR A 3 -1.41 3.14 -13.40
N GLU A 4 -0.11 3.41 -13.54
CA GLU A 4 0.97 3.01 -12.63
C GLU A 4 1.85 4.21 -12.32
N PHE A 5 2.27 4.30 -11.06
CA PHE A 5 2.97 5.44 -10.50
C PHE A 5 4.12 4.95 -9.61
N GLU A 6 5.31 5.47 -9.86
CA GLU A 6 6.48 5.16 -9.06
C GLU A 6 6.44 5.92 -7.73
N PHE A 7 6.90 5.26 -6.68
CA PHE A 7 7.09 5.87 -5.36
C PHE A 7 8.44 5.47 -4.77
N THR A 8 8.88 6.25 -3.78
CA THR A 8 10.08 5.94 -2.98
C THR A 8 9.76 6.09 -1.51
N LEU A 9 9.86 4.99 -0.78
CA LEU A 9 9.66 4.97 0.67
C LEU A 9 10.68 5.88 1.38
N PRO A 10 10.21 6.79 2.26
CA PRO A 10 11.09 7.64 3.06
C PRO A 10 12.21 6.90 3.80
N LYS A 11 11.91 5.78 4.47
CA LYS A 11 12.92 4.96 5.16
C LYS A 11 13.16 3.66 4.41
N GLY A 12 12.10 2.97 4.00
CA GLY A 12 12.15 1.70 3.29
C GLY A 12 11.71 0.51 4.13
N TYR A 13 11.41 -0.59 3.44
CA TYR A 13 11.10 -1.87 4.05
C TYR A 13 12.37 -2.72 4.15
N LEU A 14 12.67 -3.20 5.35
CA LEU A 14 13.74 -4.19 5.60
C LEU A 14 13.11 -5.58 5.60
N ASP A 15 13.57 -6.44 4.70
CA ASP A 15 13.12 -7.83 4.68
C ASP A 15 13.83 -8.68 5.76
N ALA A 16 13.47 -9.97 5.84
CA ALA A 16 14.05 -10.90 6.80
C ALA A 16 15.55 -11.19 6.56
N ASN A 17 16.08 -10.84 5.39
CA ASN A 17 17.49 -11.00 5.01
C ASN A 17 18.26 -9.66 5.10
N GLU A 18 17.69 -8.66 5.77
CA GLU A 18 18.24 -7.31 5.92
C GLU A 18 18.41 -6.55 4.59
N ASN A 19 17.71 -6.97 3.53
CA ASN A 19 17.66 -6.20 2.28
C ASN A 19 16.72 -5.02 2.43
N LEU A 20 17.19 -3.85 1.99
CA LEU A 20 16.41 -2.61 2.01
C LEU A 20 15.69 -2.38 0.67
N HIS A 21 14.37 -2.37 0.72
CA HIS A 21 13.51 -2.07 -0.42
C HIS A 21 12.88 -0.68 -0.27
N ARG A 22 13.13 0.23 -1.23
CA ARG A 22 12.63 1.60 -1.17
C ARG A 22 11.80 2.03 -2.37
N THR A 23 12.20 1.62 -3.56
CA THR A 23 11.52 2.00 -4.80
C THR A 23 10.43 0.99 -5.12
N GLY A 24 9.27 1.48 -5.50
CA GLY A 24 8.13 0.65 -5.84
C GLY A 24 7.22 1.30 -6.87
N VAL A 25 6.23 0.53 -7.29
CA VAL A 25 5.21 0.96 -8.24
C VAL A 25 3.85 0.64 -7.64
N MET A 26 2.96 1.62 -7.65
CA MET A 26 1.56 1.46 -7.27
C MET A 26 0.67 1.69 -8.48
N ARG A 27 -0.34 0.85 -8.68
CA ARG A 27 -1.36 1.06 -9.70
C ARG A 27 -2.58 1.79 -9.12
N LEU A 28 -3.37 2.41 -9.99
CA LEU A 28 -4.71 2.87 -9.63
C LEU A 28 -5.54 1.72 -9.04
N ALA A 29 -6.28 2.04 -8.00
CA ALA A 29 -7.22 1.13 -7.40
C ALA A 29 -8.44 0.95 -8.30
N ARG A 30 -8.96 -0.27 -8.35
CA ARG A 30 -10.28 -0.55 -8.92
C ARG A 30 -11.26 -0.69 -7.77
N ALA A 31 -12.56 -0.55 -8.04
CA ALA A 31 -13.61 -0.77 -7.03
C ALA A 31 -13.49 -2.12 -6.32
N MET A 32 -13.03 -3.18 -7.02
CA MET A 32 -12.80 -4.49 -6.41
C MET A 32 -11.68 -4.49 -5.35
N ASP A 33 -10.69 -3.61 -5.46
CA ASP A 33 -9.63 -3.49 -4.46
C ASP A 33 -10.14 -2.89 -3.16
N GLU A 34 -11.27 -2.17 -3.17
CA GLU A 34 -11.94 -1.62 -1.99
C GLU A 34 -12.98 -2.59 -1.40
N ILE A 35 -13.69 -3.31 -2.27
CA ILE A 35 -14.78 -4.21 -1.85
C ILE A 35 -14.25 -5.54 -1.29
N VAL A 36 -13.28 -6.16 -1.97
CA VAL A 36 -12.78 -7.50 -1.58
C VAL A 36 -12.18 -7.52 -0.17
N PRO A 37 -11.37 -6.52 0.26
CA PRO A 37 -10.82 -6.49 1.61
C PRO A 37 -11.85 -6.54 2.73
N MET A 38 -13.08 -6.06 2.51
CA MET A 38 -14.14 -6.09 3.52
C MET A 38 -14.56 -7.51 3.93
N ASN A 39 -14.21 -8.52 3.12
CA ASN A 39 -14.44 -9.91 3.46
C ASN A 39 -13.33 -10.54 4.31
N ASP A 40 -12.16 -9.90 4.42
CA ASP A 40 -11.04 -10.39 5.24
C ASP A 40 -11.45 -10.39 6.72
N PRO A 41 -11.33 -11.53 7.44
CA PRO A 41 -11.68 -11.62 8.85
C PRO A 41 -10.98 -10.57 9.73
N ARG A 42 -9.74 -10.18 9.39
CA ARG A 42 -8.99 -9.16 10.12
C ARG A 42 -9.61 -7.77 9.95
N VAL A 43 -10.13 -7.47 8.76
CA VAL A 43 -10.84 -6.20 8.49
C VAL A 43 -12.20 -6.17 9.20
N LYS A 44 -12.92 -7.29 9.24
CA LYS A 44 -14.18 -7.39 9.99
C LYS A 44 -13.99 -7.16 11.49
N MET A 45 -12.87 -7.64 12.03
CA MET A 45 -12.50 -7.45 13.43
C MET A 45 -11.94 -6.04 13.70
N ASN A 46 -11.19 -5.48 12.75
CA ASN A 46 -10.61 -4.15 12.83
C ASN A 46 -10.68 -3.45 11.46
N PRO A 47 -11.66 -2.56 11.24
CA PRO A 47 -11.83 -1.86 9.97
C PRO A 47 -10.59 -1.07 9.52
N ALA A 48 -9.76 -0.60 10.46
CA ALA A 48 -8.52 0.11 10.13
C ALA A 48 -7.50 -0.78 9.39
N TYR A 49 -7.63 -2.11 9.48
CA TYR A 49 -6.78 -3.05 8.76
C TYR A 49 -7.05 -3.08 7.25
N ALA A 50 -8.16 -2.50 6.78
CA ALA A 50 -8.47 -2.40 5.35
C ALA A 50 -7.33 -1.74 4.56
N THR A 51 -6.72 -0.69 5.11
CA THR A 51 -5.60 0.01 4.47
C THR A 51 -4.43 -0.93 4.17
N VAL A 52 -4.10 -1.84 5.08
CA VAL A 52 -3.02 -2.81 4.89
C VAL A 52 -3.31 -3.73 3.71
N VAL A 53 -4.53 -4.28 3.66
CA VAL A 53 -4.95 -5.20 2.60
C VAL A 53 -5.04 -4.49 1.26
N ILE A 54 -5.56 -3.27 1.21
CA ILE A 54 -5.66 -2.47 -0.01
C ILE A 54 -4.26 -2.20 -0.56
N LEU A 55 -3.35 -1.66 0.26
CA LEU A 55 -1.99 -1.32 -0.15
C LEU A 55 -1.24 -2.55 -0.71
N ALA A 56 -1.36 -3.71 -0.06
CA ALA A 56 -0.78 -4.95 -0.55
C ALA A 56 -1.29 -5.34 -1.96
N ARG A 57 -2.55 -5.04 -2.29
CA ARG A 57 -3.15 -5.38 -3.59
C ARG A 57 -2.78 -4.42 -4.72
N VAL A 58 -2.47 -3.16 -4.39
CA VAL A 58 -2.24 -2.12 -5.40
C VAL A 58 -0.77 -1.79 -5.62
N ILE A 59 0.12 -2.19 -4.71
CA ILE A 59 1.56 -2.12 -4.94
C ILE A 59 1.97 -3.31 -5.81
N VAL A 60 2.34 -3.03 -7.05
CA VAL A 60 2.69 -4.07 -8.04
C VAL A 60 4.17 -4.45 -7.98
N LYS A 61 5.00 -3.60 -7.37
CA LYS A 61 6.44 -3.85 -7.18
C LYS A 61 6.95 -3.11 -5.96
N LEU A 62 7.83 -3.75 -5.20
CA LEU A 62 8.64 -3.11 -4.17
C LEU A 62 10.03 -3.74 -4.16
N GLY A 63 11.02 -3.00 -4.66
CA GLY A 63 12.39 -3.48 -4.82
C GLY A 63 12.47 -4.79 -5.62
N ALA A 64 12.96 -5.84 -4.96
CA ALA A 64 13.17 -7.18 -5.53
C ALA A 64 12.21 -8.23 -4.95
N LEU A 65 11.20 -7.81 -4.19
CA LEU A 65 10.20 -8.72 -3.65
C LEU A 65 9.39 -9.35 -4.78
N GLU A 66 9.12 -10.65 -4.68
CA GLU A 66 8.27 -11.38 -5.62
C GLU A 66 6.81 -10.91 -5.53
N GLU A 67 6.33 -10.65 -4.32
CA GLU A 67 4.97 -10.20 -4.03
C GLU A 67 4.96 -9.24 -2.83
N VAL A 68 4.04 -8.26 -2.86
CA VAL A 68 3.77 -7.39 -1.71
C VAL A 68 2.55 -7.93 -0.96
N THR A 69 2.81 -8.72 0.07
CA THR A 69 1.75 -9.31 0.91
C THR A 69 1.33 -8.35 2.04
N PRO A 70 0.19 -8.58 2.71
CA PRO A 70 -0.17 -7.81 3.90
C PRO A 70 0.92 -7.80 4.99
N ALA A 71 1.67 -8.90 5.14
CA ALA A 71 2.77 -8.98 6.10
C ALA A 71 3.94 -8.04 5.74
N VAL A 72 4.18 -7.78 4.45
CA VAL A 72 5.17 -6.79 4.01
C VAL A 72 4.75 -5.40 4.46
N ILE A 73 3.47 -5.05 4.29
CA ILE A 73 2.92 -3.75 4.70
C ILE A 73 2.94 -3.60 6.23
N GLU A 74 2.60 -4.66 6.98
CA GLU A 74 2.67 -4.68 8.44
C GLU A 74 4.09 -4.46 8.99
N GLY A 75 5.10 -4.96 8.27
CA GLY A 75 6.50 -4.83 8.66
C GLY A 75 7.13 -3.47 8.32
N MET A 76 6.38 -2.55 7.71
CA MET A 76 6.91 -1.22 7.38
C MET A 76 6.99 -0.31 8.62
N PHE A 77 7.92 0.64 8.59
CA PHE A 77 7.90 1.72 9.57
C PHE A 77 6.60 2.53 9.43
N ALA A 78 6.07 3.01 10.56
CA ALA A 78 4.83 3.80 10.57
C ALA A 78 4.85 5.00 9.61
N GLY A 79 6.01 5.65 9.44
CA GLY A 79 6.17 6.76 8.50
C GLY A 79 6.10 6.35 7.02
N ASP A 80 6.52 5.14 6.67
CA ASP A 80 6.41 4.61 5.31
C ASP A 80 4.96 4.18 5.02
N LEU A 81 4.26 3.62 6.01
CA LEU A 81 2.83 3.30 5.90
C LEU A 81 1.99 4.57 5.69
N ASP A 82 2.23 5.62 6.47
CA ASP A 82 1.58 6.94 6.31
C ASP A 82 1.87 7.54 4.92
N TYR A 83 3.12 7.47 4.46
CA TYR A 83 3.49 7.91 3.12
C TYR A 83 2.71 7.16 2.03
N LEU A 84 2.63 5.82 2.11
CA LEU A 84 1.89 5.02 1.13
C LEU A 84 0.39 5.29 1.16
N GLN A 85 -0.19 5.52 2.34
CA GLN A 85 -1.60 5.88 2.47
C GLN A 85 -1.90 7.23 1.79
N LYS A 86 -1.03 8.23 1.96
CA LYS A 86 -1.14 9.52 1.29
C LYS A 86 -0.97 9.40 -0.22
N PHE A 87 0.06 8.67 -0.65
CA PHE A 87 0.31 8.43 -2.08
C PHE A 87 -0.86 7.71 -2.75
N TYR A 88 -1.44 6.70 -2.08
CA TYR A 88 -2.64 6.02 -2.53
C TYR A 88 -3.80 6.99 -2.77
N ARG A 89 -4.08 7.87 -1.81
CA ARG A 89 -5.15 8.86 -1.94
C ARG A 89 -4.89 9.83 -3.08
N GLN A 90 -3.66 10.33 -3.19
CA GLN A 90 -3.25 11.25 -4.24
C GLN A 90 -3.47 10.68 -5.63
N ILE A 91 -2.94 9.49 -5.93
CA ILE A 91 -3.03 8.92 -7.29
C ILE A 91 -4.46 8.52 -7.67
N ASN A 92 -5.30 8.19 -6.68
CA ASN A 92 -6.70 7.83 -6.89
C ASN A 92 -7.67 9.03 -6.82
N GLY A 93 -7.17 10.26 -6.62
CA GLY A 93 -8.01 11.45 -6.52
C GLY A 93 -8.96 11.44 -5.32
N LEU A 94 -8.52 10.82 -4.21
CA LEU A 94 -9.27 10.69 -2.94
C LEU A 94 -8.79 11.70 -1.88
N GLU A 95 -8.10 12.75 -2.30
CA GLU A 95 -7.78 13.88 -1.43
C GLU A 95 -9.08 14.62 -1.11
N GLU A 96 -9.26 14.98 0.16
CA GLU A 96 -10.39 15.82 0.56
C GLU A 96 -10.10 17.23 0.04
N GLU A 97 -10.93 17.73 -0.87
CA GLU A 97 -10.98 19.17 -1.15
C GLU A 97 -11.32 19.88 0.17
N GLN A 98 -10.39 20.69 0.67
CA GLN A 98 -10.66 21.57 1.80
C GLN A 98 -11.79 22.51 1.39
N ALA A 99 -13.00 22.25 1.90
CA ALA A 99 -14.17 23.11 1.78
C ALA A 99 -14.03 24.37 2.65
#